data_AF-A0A401RDY9-F1
#
_entry.id   AF-A0A401RDY9-F1
#
_cell.length_a   1.000
_cell.length_b   1.000
_cell.length_c   1.000
_cell.angle_alpha   90.00
_cell.angle_beta   90.00
_cell.angle_gamma   90.00
#
_symmetry.space_group_name_H-M   'P 1'
#
loop_
_entity.id
_entity.type
_entity.pdbx_description
1 polymer ?
#
loop_
_entity_poly.entity_id
_entity_poly.type
_entity_poly.pdbx_seq_one_letter_code
_entity_poly.pdbx_strand_id
1 'polypeptide(L)'
;MSLKYSLGEELFQNSIRFKLQPQDSVRCTVHRLAAKRMIAAFESGPGRDSPAAKQRVVEISSQANVVSSQTAFVATNKELGQPLRGPMVRRNVPLPWGLPVRGCAPRVMLRSCAGPMM
;
A
#
# COMPACT_ATOMS: atom_id res chain seq x y z
N MET A 1 -4.30 21.04 14.05
CA MET A 1 -3.19 20.95 15.02
C MET A 1 -2.41 22.26 14.91
N SER A 2 -2.17 22.96 16.02
CA SER A 2 -1.50 24.27 16.00
C SER A 2 -0.10 24.17 16.58
N LEU A 3 0.89 24.70 15.85
CA LEU A 3 2.28 24.80 16.26
C LEU A 3 2.55 26.22 16.75
N LYS A 4 3.06 26.36 17.97
CA LYS A 4 3.55 27.63 18.53
C LYS A 4 5.07 27.57 18.61
N TYR A 5 5.78 28.57 18.10
CA TYR A 5 7.23 28.68 18.20
C TYR A 5 7.66 30.15 18.25
N SER A 6 8.80 30.43 18.88
CA SER A 6 9.43 31.75 18.88
C SER A 6 10.49 31.83 17.78
N LEU A 7 10.54 32.95 17.07
CA LEU A 7 11.63 33.27 16.16
C LEU A 7 12.20 34.62 16.62
N GLY A 8 13.39 34.58 17.23
CA GLY A 8 13.90 35.72 17.98
C GLY A 8 13.05 35.99 19.23
N GLU A 9 12.66 37.24 19.45
CA GLU A 9 11.82 37.65 20.59
C GLU A 9 10.30 37.61 20.30
N GLU A 10 9.88 37.37 19.05
CA GLU A 10 8.47 37.28 18.69
C GLU A 10 7.93 35.84 18.74
N LEU A 11 6.73 35.71 19.30
CA LEU A 11 6.00 34.46 19.42
C LEU A 11 5.01 34.30 18.26
N PHE A 12 5.21 33.26 17.46
CA PHE A 12 4.35 32.92 16.33
C PHE A 12 3.51 31.67 16.60
N GLN A 13 2.24 31.72 16.20
CA GLN A 13 1.32 30.58 16.26
C GLN A 13 0.80 30.26 14.86
N ASN A 14 1.20 29.12 14.31
CA ASN A 14 0.75 28.64 13.01
C ASN A 14 -0.25 27.49 13.18
N SER A 15 -1.51 27.71 12.79
CA SER A 15 -2.55 26.68 12.88
C SER A 15 -2.74 25.98 11.55
N ILE A 16 -2.35 24.71 11.46
CA ILE A 16 -2.58 23.92 10.27
C ILE A 16 -3.91 23.17 10.43
N ARG A 17 -4.86 23.49 9.55
CA ARG A 17 -6.17 22.83 9.44
C ARG A 17 -6.16 21.92 8.23
N PHE A 18 -6.06 20.62 8.46
CA PHE A 18 -6.19 19.62 7.40
C PHE A 18 -7.67 19.28 7.23
N LYS A 19 -8.26 19.66 6.10
CA LYS A 19 -9.59 19.18 5.71
C LYS A 19 -9.38 17.95 4.83
N LEU A 20 -9.63 16.77 5.37
CA LEU A 20 -9.70 15.54 4.58
C LEU A 20 -11.11 15.47 4.00
N GLN A 21 -11.31 16.03 2.81
CA GLN A 21 -12.52 15.78 2.04
C GLN A 21 -12.29 14.52 1.20
N PRO A 22 -12.92 13.39 1.53
CA PRO A 22 -12.88 12.23 0.65
C PRO A 22 -13.59 12.61 -0.66
N GLN A 23 -12.87 12.58 -1.78
CA GLN A 23 -13.50 12.67 -3.10
C GLN A 23 -14.41 11.44 -3.27
N ASP A 24 -15.61 11.61 -3.83
CA ASP A 24 -16.56 10.50 -4.04
C ASP A 24 -16.01 9.38 -4.95
N SER A 25 -14.99 9.69 -5.76
CA SER A 25 -14.23 8.73 -6.57
C SER A 25 -13.14 7.96 -5.79
N VAL A 26 -12.85 8.35 -4.55
CA VAL A 26 -11.90 7.67 -3.66
C VAL A 26 -12.61 6.47 -3.07
N ARG A 27 -12.70 5.40 -3.86
CA ARG A 27 -13.09 4.06 -3.41
C ARG A 27 -12.42 3.79 -2.06
N CYS A 28 -13.29 3.78 -1.04
CA CYS A 28 -13.05 3.94 0.38
C CYS A 28 -11.63 3.52 0.81
N THR A 29 -10.77 4.46 1.18
CA THR A 29 -9.43 4.19 1.72
C THR A 29 -9.48 3.22 2.90
N VAL A 30 -10.56 3.27 3.68
CA VAL A 30 -10.86 2.33 4.77
C VAL A 30 -11.11 0.90 4.27
N HIS A 31 -11.80 0.71 3.14
CA HIS A 31 -12.02 -0.61 2.54
C HIS A 31 -10.70 -1.27 2.13
N ARG A 32 -9.81 -0.51 1.48
CA ARG A 32 -8.48 -1.00 1.09
C ARG A 32 -7.62 -1.32 2.31
N LEU A 33 -7.71 -0.51 3.37
CA LEU A 33 -7.01 -0.75 4.63
C LEU A 33 -7.52 -2.02 5.32
N ALA A 34 -8.84 -2.20 5.41
CA ALA A 34 -9.47 -3.39 5.98
C ALA A 34 -9.08 -4.64 5.19
N ALA A 35 -9.15 -4.60 3.86
CA ALA A 35 -8.71 -5.69 2.99
C ALA A 35 -7.24 -6.06 3.21
N LYS A 36 -6.33 -5.07 3.27
CA LYS A 36 -4.92 -5.32 3.58
C LYS A 36 -4.72 -5.95 4.95
N ARG A 37 -5.49 -5.54 5.96
CA ARG A 37 -5.42 -6.14 7.29
C ARG A 37 -5.91 -7.59 7.28
N MET A 38 -6.99 -7.89 6.57
CA MET A 38 -7.51 -9.25 6.41
C MET A 38 -6.50 -10.15 5.68
N ILE A 39 -5.93 -9.69 4.56
CA ILE A 39 -4.86 -10.40 3.84
C ILE A 39 -3.67 -10.67 4.77
N ALA A 40 -3.26 -9.67 5.56
CA ALA A 40 -2.16 -9.85 6.50
C ALA A 40 -2.46 -10.94 7.55
N ALA A 41 -3.70 -11.05 8.02
CA ALA A 41 -4.12 -12.10 8.94
C ALA A 41 -4.05 -13.50 8.30
N PHE A 42 -4.49 -13.66 7.04
CA PHE A 42 -4.40 -14.94 6.33
C PHE A 42 -2.95 -15.35 6.02
N GLU A 43 -2.08 -14.41 5.69
CA GLU A 43 -0.68 -14.68 5.33
C GLU A 43 0.22 -14.92 6.56
N SER A 44 -0.20 -14.48 7.75
CA SER A 44 0.59 -14.60 8.99
C SER A 44 -0.04 -15.50 10.05
N GLY A 45 -1.28 -15.98 9.83
CA GLY A 45 -1.99 -16.87 10.73
C GLY A 45 -1.63 -18.36 10.58
N PRO A 46 -2.12 -19.21 11.49
CA PRO A 46 -2.02 -20.67 11.36
C PRO A 46 -2.76 -21.13 10.09
N GLY A 47 -2.15 -22.04 9.34
CA GLY A 47 -2.73 -22.52 8.08
C GLY A 47 -2.56 -21.58 6.88
N ARG A 48 -1.64 -20.61 6.94
CA ARG A 48 -1.29 -19.71 5.80
C ARG A 48 -0.96 -20.45 4.50
N ASP A 49 -0.43 -21.67 4.61
CA ASP A 49 -0.03 -22.48 3.46
C ASP A 49 -1.20 -23.32 2.90
N SER A 50 -2.35 -23.33 3.58
CA SER A 50 -3.54 -24.06 3.15
C SER A 50 -4.10 -23.46 1.84
N PRO A 51 -4.54 -24.31 0.89
CA PRO A 51 -5.05 -23.85 -0.40
C PRO A 51 -6.27 -22.93 -0.24
N ALA A 52 -7.11 -23.17 0.76
CA ALA A 52 -8.26 -22.34 1.08
C ALA A 52 -7.85 -20.91 1.50
N ALA A 53 -6.82 -20.77 2.34
CA ALA A 53 -6.32 -19.44 2.74
C ALA A 53 -5.76 -18.68 1.54
N LYS A 54 -5.04 -19.36 0.63
CA LYS A 54 -4.53 -18.76 -0.61
C LYS A 54 -5.66 -18.26 -1.51
N GLN A 55 -6.67 -19.08 -1.74
CA GLN A 55 -7.82 -18.70 -2.56
C GLN A 55 -8.55 -17.47 -2.01
N ARG A 56 -8.72 -17.38 -0.68
CA ARG A 56 -9.31 -16.20 -0.01
C ARG A 56 -8.47 -14.95 -0.19
N VAL A 57 -7.14 -15.05 -0.11
CA VAL A 57 -6.23 -13.93 -0.35
C VAL A 57 -6.39 -13.40 -1.77
N VAL A 58 -6.45 -14.28 -2.77
CA VAL A 58 -6.66 -13.89 -4.18
C VAL A 58 -8.01 -13.18 -4.35
N GLU A 59 -9.09 -13.76 -3.82
CA GLU A 59 -10.45 -13.21 -3.89
C GLU A 59 -10.54 -11.79 -3.29
N ILE A 60 -10.09 -11.61 -2.04
CA ILE A 60 -10.12 -10.32 -1.34
C ILE A 60 -9.24 -9.29 -2.06
N SER A 61 -8.06 -9.70 -2.54
CA SER A 61 -7.11 -8.80 -3.20
C SER A 61 -7.65 -8.25 -4.52
N SER A 62 -8.37 -9.07 -5.28
CA SER A 62 -9.04 -8.70 -6.53
C SER A 62 -10.19 -7.71 -6.29
N GLN A 63 -11.09 -8.04 -5.35
CA GLN A 63 -12.23 -7.19 -5.02
C GLN A 63 -11.81 -5.81 -4.50
N ALA A 64 -10.82 -5.77 -3.60
CA ALA A 64 -10.39 -4.55 -2.96
C ALA A 64 -9.30 -3.78 -3.74
N ASN A 65 -8.84 -4.30 -4.88
CA ASN A 65 -7.74 -3.73 -5.67
C ASN A 65 -6.50 -3.42 -4.81
N VAL A 66 -6.03 -4.44 -4.09
CA VAL A 66 -4.83 -4.39 -3.24
C VAL A 66 -3.89 -5.52 -3.62
N VAL A 67 -2.59 -5.25 -3.62
CA VAL A 67 -1.57 -6.28 -3.87
C VAL A 67 -1.37 -7.17 -2.64
N SER A 68 -1.07 -8.44 -2.86
CA SER A 68 -0.78 -9.44 -1.82
C SER A 68 0.47 -10.25 -2.19
N SER A 69 0.88 -11.22 -1.35
CA SER A 69 1.95 -12.15 -1.73
C SER A 69 1.61 -13.04 -2.92
N GLN A 70 0.32 -13.16 -3.25
CA GLN A 70 -0.19 -14.05 -4.29
C GLN A 70 -0.70 -13.32 -5.54
N THR A 71 -0.84 -12.00 -5.45
CA THR A 71 -1.42 -11.19 -6.54
C THR A 71 -0.60 -9.94 -6.80
N ALA A 72 -0.38 -9.67 -8.08
CA ALA A 72 0.28 -8.48 -8.58
C ALA A 72 -0.57 -7.87 -9.71
N PHE A 73 -0.61 -6.54 -9.77
CA PHE A 73 -1.25 -5.82 -10.87
C PHE A 73 -0.19 -5.44 -11.89
N VAL A 74 -0.37 -5.89 -13.13
CA VAL A 74 0.51 -5.56 -14.25
C VAL A 74 -0.16 -4.49 -15.09
N ALA A 75 0.50 -3.35 -15.23
CA ALA A 75 0.04 -2.29 -16.12
C ALA A 75 0.35 -2.67 -17.57
N THR A 76 -0.59 -2.44 -18.47
CA THR A 76 -0.41 -2.63 -19.93
C THR A 76 -0.41 -1.27 -20.62
N ASN A 77 0.41 -1.13 -21.66
CA ASN A 77 0.37 0.04 -22.53
C ASN A 77 -0.91 -0.03 -23.37
N LYS A 78 -1.73 1.04 -23.35
CA LYS A 78 -3.01 1.10 -24.06
C LYS A 78 -2.88 1.06 -25.58
N GLU A 79 -1.77 1.56 -26.13
CA GLU A 79 -1.56 1.65 -27.58
C GLU A 79 -0.96 0.36 -28.14
N LEU A 80 -0.02 -0.24 -27.41
CA LEU A 80 0.70 -1.44 -27.86
C LEU A 80 0.06 -2.74 -27.34
N GLY A 81 -0.85 -2.67 -26.37
CA GLY A 81 -1.43 -3.84 -25.69
C GLY A 81 -0.42 -4.67 -24.88
N GLN A 82 0.84 -4.25 -24.83
CA GLN A 82 1.92 -4.99 -24.20
C GLN A 82 2.02 -4.65 -22.70
N PRO A 83 2.34 -5.63 -21.84
CA PRO A 83 2.69 -5.39 -20.45
C PRO A 83 3.85 -4.40 -20.34
N LEU A 84 3.78 -3.48 -19.38
CA LEU A 84 4.90 -2.62 -19.04
C LEU A 84 6.03 -3.50 -18.49
N ARG A 85 7.08 -3.68 -19.29
CA ARG A 85 8.24 -4.55 -18.98
C ARG A 85 9.22 -3.96 -17.97
N GLY A 86 8.96 -2.75 -17.46
CA GLY A 86 9.84 -2.08 -16.50
C GLY A 86 9.80 -2.75 -15.12
N PRO A 87 10.95 -2.87 -14.42
CA PRO A 87 10.96 -3.29 -13.03
C PRO A 87 10.09 -2.35 -12.20
N MET A 88 9.23 -2.90 -11.34
CA MET A 88 8.42 -2.09 -10.43
C MET A 88 9.35 -1.37 -9.44
N VAL A 89 9.65 -0.10 -9.72
CA VAL A 89 10.54 0.69 -8.86
C VAL A 89 9.78 1.07 -7.59
N ARG A 90 10.23 0.54 -6.45
CA ARG A 90 9.74 0.99 -5.15
C ARG A 90 10.17 2.43 -4.95
N ARG A 91 9.21 3.36 -4.87
CA ARG A 91 9.48 4.70 -4.35
C ARG A 91 9.30 4.68 -2.84
N ASN A 92 10.37 4.96 -2.11
CA ASN A 92 10.26 5.30 -0.70
C ASN A 92 9.61 6.68 -0.63
N VAL A 93 8.32 6.72 -0.29
CA VAL A 93 7.65 7.98 0.01
C VAL A 93 8.21 8.46 1.35
N PRO A 94 8.90 9.62 1.42
CA PRO A 94 9.42 10.13 2.68
C PRO A 94 8.25 10.33 3.63
N LEU A 95 8.25 9.56 4.73
CA LEU A 95 7.31 9.79 5.82
C LEU A 95 7.73 11.08 6.53
N PRO A 96 6.78 11.92 6.97
CA PRO A 96 7.09 13.00 7.90
C PRO A 96 7.82 12.42 9.11
N TRP A 97 9.09 12.79 9.23
CA TRP A 97 10.02 12.56 10.33
C TRP A 97 9.34 12.35 11.69
N GLY A 98 9.45 11.15 12.26
CA GLY A 98 9.26 10.94 13.71
C GLY A 98 8.37 9.80 14.17
N LEU A 99 7.64 9.08 13.30
CA LEU A 99 6.88 7.89 13.75
C LEU A 99 7.66 6.60 13.49
N PRO A 100 8.15 5.90 14.55
CA PRO A 100 8.72 4.58 14.37
C PRO A 100 7.57 3.62 14.03
N VAL A 101 7.47 3.20 12.76
CA VAL A 101 6.62 2.06 12.42
C VAL A 101 7.31 0.80 12.94
N ARG A 102 7.10 0.48 14.22
CA ARG A 102 7.25 -0.91 14.68
C ARG A 102 6.23 -1.73 13.90
N GLY A 103 6.66 -2.40 12.85
CA GLY A 103 5.89 -3.52 12.28
C GLY A 103 5.66 -3.57 10.77
N CYS A 104 6.35 -2.79 9.94
CA CYS A 104 6.52 -3.23 8.55
C CYS A 104 7.81 -4.03 8.44
N ALA A 105 7.73 -5.33 8.75
CA ALA A 105 8.71 -6.28 8.24
C ALA A 105 8.91 -6.03 6.74
N PRO A 106 10.10 -6.30 6.16
CA PRO A 106 10.26 -6.33 4.71
C PRO A 106 9.39 -7.47 4.17
N ARG A 107 8.10 -7.19 3.91
CA ARG A 107 7.13 -8.15 3.44
C ARG A 107 7.36 -8.32 1.95
N VAL A 108 8.05 -9.41 1.63
CA VAL A 108 8.21 -10.08 0.32
C VAL A 108 8.84 -9.19 -0.74
N MET A 109 10.10 -9.49 -1.09
CA MET A 109 10.61 -9.17 -2.42
C MET A 109 9.60 -9.71 -3.44
N LEU A 110 8.98 -8.82 -4.20
CA LEU A 110 8.39 -9.22 -5.48
C LEU A 110 9.58 -9.69 -6.33
N ARG A 111 9.88 -10.98 -6.27
CA ARG A 111 10.87 -11.60 -7.16
C ARG A 111 10.42 -11.25 -8.58
N SER A 112 11.34 -10.68 -9.34
CA SER A 112 11.18 -10.51 -10.78
C SER A 112 10.72 -11.84 -11.36
N CYS A 113 9.55 -11.86 -12.01
CA CYS A 113 9.11 -12.99 -12.80
C CYS A 113 10.03 -13.11 -14.02
N ALA A 114 11.17 -13.77 -13.86
CA ALA A 114 11.87 -14.40 -14.98
C ALA A 114 11.31 -15.82 -15.09
N GLY A 115 10.20 -15.97 -15.81
CA GLY A 115 9.75 -17.26 -16.33
C GLY A 115 10.15 -17.36 -17.81
N PRO A 116 10.52 -18.55 -18.31
CA PRO A 116 10.93 -18.73 -19.70
C PRO A 116 9.77 -18.42 -20.65
N MET A 117 10.08 -17.71 -21.72
CA MET A 117 9.24 -17.63 -22.92
C MET A 117 9.13 -19.04 -23.50
N MET A 118 7.91 -19.59 -23.56
CA MET A 118 7.51 -20.64 -24.49
C MET A 118 6.26 -20.17 -25.22
#